data_AF-A0A095CEF9-F1
#
_entry.id   AF-A0A095CEF9-F1
#
_cell.length_a   1.000
_cell.length_b   1.000
_cell.length_c   1.000
_cell.angle_alpha   90.00
_cell.angle_beta   90.00
_cell.angle_gamma   90.00
#
_symmetry.space_group_name_H-M   'P 1'
#
loop_
_entity.id
_entity.type
_entity.pdbx_description
1 polymer ?
#
loop_
_entity_poly.entity_id
_entity_poly.type
_entity_poly.pdbx_seq_one_letter_code
_entity_poly.pdbx_strand_id
1 'polypeptide(L)'
;MFPFDAWTPGPGPIYTAITSAWDALNLPQPSLGYRTWIPGESPLSTQKAVVAAVGTYLLVIFGGREMMKNRQPFKLKIPFQIHNVYLTLGSGLLLVLMLEEIIPLFLKHGFFWSICSTSAFTPRLVTYYMINYYFKYVELIDTVFLVLKKKPLAFLHVFHHAATAVLCYTQLNGETSVQWVVISLNLTVHVIMYYYYYATAGGAKIWWKKYLTTLQITQFIIDLFIVFFATYSHFAVKYGVPAMGDCAGSESAALFGCGLLGSYLLLFIAFYKATYKKGAAKGKGKTAEIRGSSKSK
;
A
#
# COMPACT_ATOMS: atom_id res chain seq x y z
N MET A 1 24.67 -17.27 -0.72
CA MET A 1 25.87 -16.65 -1.30
C MET A 1 25.46 -16.15 -2.68
N PHE A 2 25.11 -14.87 -2.80
CA PHE A 2 24.52 -14.32 -4.04
C PHE A 2 25.65 -14.00 -5.04
N PRO A 3 25.72 -14.66 -6.21
CA PRO A 3 26.73 -14.36 -7.21
C PRO A 3 26.09 -13.50 -8.31
N PHE A 4 26.05 -12.18 -8.15
CA PHE A 4 25.54 -11.31 -9.23
C PHE A 4 26.33 -10.01 -9.30
N ASP A 5 27.24 -9.94 -10.27
CA ASP A 5 27.85 -8.70 -10.80
C ASP A 5 26.81 -7.90 -11.63
N ALA A 6 25.62 -7.69 -11.06
CA ALA A 6 24.72 -6.68 -11.57
C ALA A 6 25.31 -5.33 -11.15
N TRP A 7 25.56 -4.44 -12.11
CA TRP A 7 25.83 -3.04 -11.80
C TRP A 7 24.71 -2.54 -10.87
N THR A 8 25.04 -2.34 -9.60
CA THR A 8 24.14 -1.66 -8.67
C THR A 8 24.49 -0.18 -8.78
N PRO A 9 23.53 0.72 -9.07
CA PRO A 9 23.81 2.14 -8.98
C PRO A 9 24.42 2.43 -7.59
N GLY A 10 25.35 3.38 -7.49
CA GLY A 10 25.83 3.83 -6.19
C GLY A 10 24.66 4.35 -5.34
N PRO A 11 24.83 4.48 -4.01
CA PRO A 11 23.81 5.11 -3.18
C PRO A 11 23.48 6.50 -3.74
N GLY A 12 22.20 6.79 -3.95
CA GLY A 12 21.80 8.10 -4.42
C GLY A 12 21.94 9.18 -3.34
N PRO A 13 21.77 10.48 -3.70
CA PRO A 13 21.92 11.60 -2.77
C PRO A 13 21.08 11.50 -1.49
N ILE A 14 19.84 10.99 -1.55
CA ILE A 14 18.94 10.97 -0.39
C ILE A 14 19.31 9.85 0.55
N TYR A 15 19.54 8.64 0.03
CA TYR A 15 20.12 7.56 0.81
C TYR A 15 21.43 8.00 1.49
N THR A 16 22.32 8.63 0.72
CA THR A 16 23.62 9.10 1.24
C THR A 16 23.44 10.13 2.35
N ALA A 17 22.54 11.10 2.18
CA ALA A 17 22.25 12.11 3.21
C ALA A 17 21.74 11.45 4.51
N ILE A 18 20.86 10.45 4.41
CA ILE A 18 20.33 9.73 5.58
C ILE A 18 21.45 8.96 6.27
N THR A 19 22.26 8.20 5.53
CA THR A 19 23.35 7.41 6.13
C THR A 19 24.43 8.31 6.72
N SER A 20 24.80 9.41 6.04
CA SER A 20 25.77 10.37 6.58
C SER A 20 25.25 11.06 7.83
N ALA A 21 23.96 11.42 7.88
CA ALA A 21 23.37 11.97 9.10
C ALA A 21 23.33 10.94 10.24
N TRP A 22 23.01 9.69 9.94
CA TRP A 22 23.02 8.58 10.90
C TRP A 22 24.41 8.39 11.53
N ASP A 23 25.43 8.35 10.68
CA ASP A 23 26.82 8.19 11.10
C ASP A 23 27.32 9.42 11.87
N ALA A 24 26.96 10.64 11.41
CA ALA A 24 27.31 11.88 12.11
C ALA A 24 26.69 11.98 13.52
N LEU A 25 25.53 11.34 13.73
CA LEU A 25 24.86 11.24 15.03
C LEU A 25 25.39 10.07 15.89
N ASN A 26 26.40 9.31 15.42
CA ASN A 26 26.95 8.13 16.09
C ASN A 26 25.87 7.11 16.51
N LEU A 27 24.84 6.95 15.67
CA LEU A 27 23.74 6.04 15.99
C LEU A 27 24.15 4.57 15.79
N PRO A 28 23.77 3.65 16.70
CA PRO A 28 24.16 2.25 16.61
C PRO A 28 23.53 1.60 15.38
N GLN A 29 24.32 0.84 14.62
CA GLN A 29 23.82 0.13 13.46
C GLN A 29 22.78 -0.91 13.88
N PRO A 30 21.59 -0.93 13.25
CA PRO A 30 20.56 -1.89 13.58
C PRO A 30 21.01 -3.32 13.24
N SER A 31 20.46 -4.31 13.96
CA SER A 31 20.80 -5.72 13.71
C SER A 31 20.39 -6.15 12.29
N LEU A 32 20.99 -7.23 11.79
CA LEU A 32 20.86 -7.63 10.38
C LEU A 32 19.39 -7.82 9.94
N GLY A 33 18.55 -8.41 10.78
CA GLY A 33 17.12 -8.61 10.51
C GLY A 33 16.29 -7.32 10.40
N TYR A 34 16.84 -6.15 10.75
CA TYR A 34 16.27 -4.82 10.50
C TYR A 34 16.90 -4.09 9.31
N ARG A 35 18.01 -4.61 8.76
CA ARG A 35 18.69 -4.05 7.58
C ARG A 35 18.32 -4.76 6.30
N THR A 36 17.95 -6.03 6.36
CA THR A 36 17.47 -6.81 5.21
C THR A 36 16.40 -7.80 5.64
N TRP A 37 15.61 -8.27 4.67
CA TRP A 37 14.59 -9.29 4.91
C TRP A 37 15.22 -10.67 5.02
N ILE A 38 15.08 -11.30 6.19
CA ILE A 38 15.53 -12.67 6.44
C ILE A 38 14.35 -13.43 7.02
N PRO A 39 13.74 -14.36 6.27
CA PRO A 39 12.63 -15.17 6.76
C PRO A 39 13.03 -15.93 8.04
N GLY A 40 12.25 -15.76 9.11
CA GLY A 40 12.50 -16.38 10.41
C GLY A 40 13.33 -15.55 11.39
N GLU A 41 14.14 -14.59 10.91
CA GLU A 41 14.97 -13.72 11.76
C GLU A 41 14.44 -12.29 11.83
N SER A 42 13.97 -11.74 10.69
CA SER A 42 13.39 -10.40 10.66
C SER A 42 12.11 -10.38 11.52
N PRO A 43 11.83 -9.27 12.22
CA PRO A 43 10.57 -9.13 12.96
C PRO A 43 9.35 -9.41 12.09
N LEU A 44 8.35 -10.11 12.65
CA LEU A 44 7.12 -10.47 11.93
C LEU A 44 7.35 -11.20 10.59
N SER A 45 8.49 -11.90 10.42
CA SER A 45 8.82 -12.66 9.20
C SER A 45 8.39 -14.12 9.22
N THR A 46 7.63 -14.55 10.23
CA THR A 46 7.08 -15.91 10.29
C THR A 46 5.58 -15.91 10.02
N GLN A 47 5.08 -16.96 9.38
CA GLN A 47 3.65 -17.12 9.12
C GLN A 47 2.83 -17.07 10.41
N LYS A 48 3.33 -17.68 11.50
CA LYS A 48 2.70 -17.62 12.83
C LYS A 48 2.56 -16.18 13.32
N ALA A 49 3.60 -15.36 13.18
CA ALA A 49 3.57 -13.96 13.58
C ALA A 49 2.57 -13.14 12.73
N VAL A 50 2.51 -13.38 11.42
CA VAL A 50 1.55 -12.71 10.52
C VAL A 50 0.11 -13.06 10.88
N VAL A 51 -0.18 -14.36 11.06
CA VAL A 51 -1.52 -14.83 11.46
C VAL A 51 -1.90 -14.26 12.83
N ALA A 52 -0.98 -14.26 13.80
CA ALA A 52 -1.22 -13.67 15.11
C ALA A 52 -1.47 -12.16 15.03
N ALA A 53 -0.75 -11.43 14.17
CA ALA A 53 -0.94 -10.00 13.99
C ALA A 53 -2.31 -9.68 13.35
N VAL A 54 -2.71 -10.42 12.32
CA VAL A 54 -4.05 -10.27 11.71
C VAL A 54 -5.15 -10.64 12.71
N GLY A 55 -4.99 -11.74 13.45
CA GLY A 55 -5.94 -12.15 14.48
C GLY A 55 -6.08 -11.08 15.57
N THR A 56 -4.96 -10.56 16.07
CA THR A 56 -4.94 -9.47 17.06
C THR A 56 -5.60 -8.21 16.51
N TYR A 57 -5.32 -7.83 15.26
CA TYR A 57 -5.96 -6.70 14.61
C TYR A 57 -7.49 -6.87 14.59
N LEU A 58 -8.00 -8.01 14.11
CA LEU A 58 -9.44 -8.26 14.06
C LEU A 58 -10.08 -8.26 15.46
N LEU A 59 -9.41 -8.86 16.45
CA LEU A 59 -9.86 -8.84 17.84
C LEU A 59 -9.94 -7.42 18.40
N VAL A 60 -8.92 -6.60 18.18
CA VAL A 60 -8.90 -5.19 18.62
C VAL A 60 -10.02 -4.39 17.94
N ILE A 61 -10.25 -4.60 16.64
CA ILE A 61 -11.28 -3.84 15.90
C ILE A 61 -12.69 -4.26 16.28
N PHE A 62 -12.99 -5.56 16.32
CA PHE A 62 -14.33 -6.03 16.67
C PHE A 62 -14.61 -5.91 18.17
N GLY A 63 -13.65 -6.25 19.03
CA GLY A 63 -13.74 -6.04 20.48
C GLY A 63 -13.83 -4.56 20.84
N GLY A 64 -13.00 -3.72 20.23
CA GLY A 64 -13.07 -2.26 20.42
C GLY A 64 -14.41 -1.68 19.98
N ARG A 65 -15.01 -2.18 18.89
CA ARG A 65 -16.34 -1.77 18.45
C ARG A 65 -17.42 -2.14 19.47
N GLU A 66 -17.34 -3.32 20.07
CA GLU A 66 -18.26 -3.75 21.14
C GLU A 66 -18.14 -2.86 22.37
N MET A 67 -16.90 -2.65 22.84
CA MET A 67 -16.61 -1.78 24.00
C MET A 67 -17.08 -0.35 23.80
N MET A 68 -17.02 0.15 22.57
CA MET A 68 -17.44 1.51 22.24
C MET A 68 -18.96 1.66 22.15
N LYS A 69 -19.78 0.60 22.07
CA LYS A 69 -21.25 0.74 21.89
C LYS A 69 -21.88 1.72 22.88
N ASN A 70 -21.58 1.54 24.17
CA ASN A 70 -22.15 2.32 25.28
C ASN A 70 -21.29 3.53 25.69
N ARG A 71 -20.25 3.88 24.93
CA ARG A 71 -19.33 4.99 25.23
C ARG A 71 -19.49 6.17 24.27
N GLN A 72 -19.12 7.38 24.67
CA GLN A 72 -19.10 8.52 23.75
C GLN A 72 -17.87 8.45 22.81
N PRO A 73 -17.95 8.98 21.57
CA PRO A 73 -16.82 8.98 20.65
C PRO A 73 -15.67 9.84 21.17
N PHE A 74 -14.44 9.33 21.08
CA PHE A 74 -13.25 10.05 21.54
C PHE A 74 -12.86 11.20 20.59
N LYS A 75 -12.43 12.33 21.16
CA LYS A 75 -11.91 13.50 20.43
C LYS A 75 -10.41 13.39 20.19
N LEU A 76 -10.00 12.49 19.30
CA LEU A 76 -8.58 12.20 19.00
C LEU A 76 -8.00 13.05 17.86
N LYS A 77 -8.28 14.36 17.82
CA LYS A 77 -7.87 15.21 16.68
C LYS A 77 -6.34 15.25 16.50
N ILE A 78 -5.61 15.63 17.55
CA ILE A 78 -4.16 15.81 17.50
C ILE A 78 -3.43 14.49 17.22
N PRO A 79 -3.69 13.37 17.94
CA PRO A 79 -3.05 12.10 17.64
C PRO A 79 -3.34 11.62 16.21
N PHE A 80 -4.57 11.80 15.72
CA PHE A 80 -4.92 11.45 14.35
C PHE A 80 -4.13 12.31 13.35
N GLN A 81 -3.98 13.61 13.59
CA GLN A 81 -3.18 14.48 12.71
C GLN A 81 -1.70 14.08 12.69
N ILE A 82 -1.08 13.83 13.85
CA ILE A 82 0.31 13.37 13.93
C ILE A 82 0.49 12.06 13.14
N HIS A 83 -0.43 11.11 13.33
CA HIS A 83 -0.40 9.83 12.62
C HIS A 83 -0.45 10.00 11.10
N ASN A 84 -1.36 10.83 10.59
CA ASN A 84 -1.48 11.08 9.15
C ASN A 84 -0.27 11.84 8.58
N VAL A 85 0.34 12.76 9.33
CA VAL A 85 1.58 13.43 8.92
C VAL A 85 2.72 12.43 8.85
N TYR A 86 2.87 11.58 9.87
CA TYR A 86 3.87 10.51 9.88
C TYR A 86 3.72 9.59 8.67
N LEU A 87 2.50 9.12 8.37
CA LEU A 87 2.26 8.25 7.23
C LEU A 87 2.47 8.95 5.89
N THR A 88 2.13 10.24 5.77
CA THR A 88 2.39 11.03 4.56
C THR A 88 3.88 11.19 4.30
N LEU A 89 4.63 11.66 5.31
CA LEU A 89 6.06 11.92 5.18
C LEU A 89 6.85 10.61 5.02
N GLY A 90 6.51 9.58 5.80
CA GLY A 90 7.16 8.28 5.70
C GLY A 90 6.89 7.59 4.37
N SER A 91 5.66 7.64 3.85
CA SER A 91 5.36 7.11 2.51
C SER A 91 6.09 7.87 1.42
N GLY A 92 6.19 9.20 1.55
CA GLY A 92 6.91 10.04 0.58
C GLY A 92 8.41 9.80 0.59
N LEU A 93 9.02 9.70 1.78
CA LEU A 93 10.43 9.38 1.92
C LEU A 93 10.75 8.00 1.32
N LEU A 94 9.94 6.99 1.66
CA LEU A 94 10.12 5.63 1.13
C LEU A 94 9.95 5.58 -0.38
N LEU A 95 8.96 6.29 -0.94
CA LEU A 95 8.76 6.40 -2.38
C LEU A 95 9.98 6.98 -3.06
N VAL A 96 10.52 8.08 -2.54
CA VAL A 96 11.68 8.74 -3.14
C VAL A 96 12.93 7.85 -3.08
N LEU A 97 13.19 7.19 -1.96
CA LEU A 97 14.29 6.22 -1.83
C LEU A 97 14.15 5.05 -2.80
N MET A 98 12.93 4.55 -3.00
CA MET A 98 12.69 3.49 -4.00
C MET A 98 12.92 3.99 -5.42
N LEU A 99 12.40 5.18 -5.77
CA LEU A 99 12.58 5.76 -7.10
C LEU A 99 14.06 6.07 -7.40
N GLU A 100 14.80 6.56 -6.42
CA GLU A 100 16.24 6.80 -6.50
C GLU A 100 17.02 5.55 -6.88
N GLU A 101 16.61 4.38 -6.38
CA GLU A 101 17.21 3.08 -6.68
C GLU A 101 16.72 2.50 -8.03
N ILE A 102 15.43 2.62 -8.34
CA ILE A 102 14.81 1.96 -9.50
C ILE A 102 15.03 2.74 -10.80
N ILE A 103 15.00 4.07 -10.77
CA ILE A 103 15.11 4.89 -11.99
C ILE A 103 16.41 4.60 -12.76
N PRO A 104 17.60 4.54 -12.13
CA PRO A 104 18.84 4.23 -12.85
C PRO A 104 18.83 2.81 -13.44
N LEU A 105 18.28 1.83 -12.71
CA LEU A 105 18.14 0.45 -13.18
C LEU A 105 17.20 0.38 -14.40
N PHE A 106 16.08 1.07 -14.31
CA PHE A 106 15.09 1.19 -15.37
C PHE A 106 15.68 1.83 -16.63
N LEU A 107 16.40 2.95 -16.49
CA LEU A 107 17.00 3.65 -17.62
C LEU A 107 18.13 2.85 -18.29
N LYS A 108 18.88 2.07 -17.51
CA LYS A 108 20.00 1.28 -18.02
C LYS A 108 19.56 -0.01 -18.71
N HIS A 109 18.61 -0.73 -18.12
CA HIS A 109 18.25 -2.09 -18.54
C HIS A 109 16.85 -2.20 -19.18
N GLY A 110 16.04 -1.15 -19.10
CA GLY A 110 14.69 -1.09 -19.67
C GLY A 110 13.60 -1.63 -18.73
N PHE A 111 12.34 -1.40 -19.13
CA PHE A 111 11.15 -1.74 -18.33
C PHE A 111 11.04 -3.24 -18.03
N PHE A 112 11.15 -4.10 -19.06
CA PHE A 112 10.97 -5.54 -18.86
C PHE A 112 11.98 -6.10 -17.85
N TRP A 113 13.25 -5.72 -17.97
CA TRP A 113 14.28 -6.13 -17.03
C TRP A 113 13.98 -5.66 -15.61
N SER A 114 13.53 -4.42 -15.42
CA SER A 114 13.28 -3.89 -14.07
C SER A 114 12.10 -4.54 -13.36
N ILE A 115 11.14 -5.12 -14.09
CA ILE A 115 9.99 -5.81 -13.47
C ILE A 115 10.17 -7.33 -13.38
N CYS A 116 11.06 -7.93 -14.18
CA CYS A 116 11.16 -9.39 -14.33
C CYS A 116 12.52 -9.97 -13.95
N SER A 117 13.61 -9.19 -13.91
CA SER A 117 14.93 -9.70 -13.55
C SER A 117 15.05 -9.95 -12.05
N THR A 118 15.68 -11.06 -11.64
CA THR A 118 16.07 -11.28 -10.24
C THR A 118 17.05 -10.20 -9.75
N SER A 119 17.90 -9.68 -10.64
CA SER A 119 18.84 -8.61 -10.32
C SER A 119 18.18 -7.25 -10.09
N ALA A 120 16.91 -7.08 -10.47
CA ALA A 120 16.13 -5.89 -10.11
C ALA A 120 15.73 -5.91 -8.62
N PHE A 121 15.79 -7.06 -7.96
CA PHE A 121 15.54 -7.24 -6.53
C PHE A 121 16.80 -6.90 -5.70
N THR A 122 17.28 -5.66 -5.79
CA THR A 122 18.54 -5.26 -5.15
C THR A 122 18.44 -5.27 -3.63
N PRO A 123 19.55 -5.48 -2.89
CA PRO A 123 19.53 -5.49 -1.42
C PRO A 123 18.89 -4.24 -0.80
N ARG A 124 19.13 -3.05 -1.37
CA ARG A 124 18.49 -1.81 -0.89
C ARG A 124 16.98 -1.81 -1.13
N LEU A 125 16.52 -2.30 -2.28
CA LEU A 125 15.08 -2.44 -2.53
C LEU A 125 14.43 -3.44 -1.57
N VAL A 126 15.10 -4.54 -1.24
CA VAL A 126 14.61 -5.49 -0.22
C VAL A 126 14.40 -4.79 1.13
N THR A 127 15.36 -3.96 1.55
CA THR A 127 15.22 -3.14 2.77
C THR A 127 14.01 -2.23 2.68
N TYR A 128 13.79 -1.56 1.54
CA TYR A 128 12.64 -0.68 1.35
C TYR A 128 11.31 -1.41 1.34
N TYR A 129 11.24 -2.60 0.72
CA TYR A 129 10.04 -3.45 0.76
C TYR A 129 9.73 -3.93 2.18
N MET A 130 10.76 -4.28 2.95
CA MET A 130 10.62 -4.64 4.36
C MET A 130 10.13 -3.44 5.19
N ILE A 131 10.65 -2.24 4.95
CA ILE A 131 10.15 -1.02 5.61
C ILE A 131 8.68 -0.78 5.22
N ASN A 132 8.33 -0.91 3.93
CA ASN A 132 6.94 -0.79 3.46
C ASN A 132 6.02 -1.81 4.17
N TYR A 133 6.48 -3.06 4.33
CA TYR A 133 5.76 -4.10 5.07
C TYR A 133 5.49 -3.68 6.52
N TYR A 134 6.48 -3.14 7.23
CA TYR A 134 6.29 -2.63 8.58
C TYR A 134 5.36 -1.41 8.64
N PHE A 135 5.41 -0.54 7.63
CA PHE A 135 4.48 0.58 7.49
C PHE A 135 3.02 0.10 7.43
N LYS A 136 2.73 -1.05 6.80
CA LYS A 136 1.36 -1.60 6.76
C LYS A 136 0.81 -1.94 8.14
N TYR A 137 1.66 -2.31 9.11
CA TYR A 137 1.23 -2.48 10.50
C TYR A 137 0.93 -1.16 11.19
N VAL A 138 1.69 -0.11 10.88
CA VAL A 138 1.41 1.24 11.39
C VAL A 138 0.08 1.75 10.83
N GLU A 139 -0.23 1.48 9.56
CA GLU A 139 -1.51 1.81 8.93
C GLU A 139 -2.71 1.12 9.61
N LEU A 140 -2.53 0.00 10.33
CA LEU A 140 -3.63 -0.64 11.07
C LEU A 140 -4.21 0.27 12.18
N ILE A 141 -3.41 1.23 12.66
CA ILE A 141 -3.83 2.21 13.67
C ILE A 141 -4.93 3.12 13.10
N ASP A 142 -5.02 3.32 11.78
CA ASP A 142 -6.12 4.05 11.13
C ASP A 142 -7.48 3.47 11.52
N THR A 143 -7.60 2.14 11.47
CA THR A 143 -8.85 1.46 11.81
C THR A 143 -9.17 1.61 13.30
N VAL A 144 -8.15 1.64 14.18
CA VAL A 144 -8.32 1.90 15.62
C VAL A 144 -8.88 3.30 15.83
N PHE A 145 -8.36 4.33 15.15
CA PHE A 145 -8.92 5.68 15.21
C PHE A 145 -10.38 5.72 14.75
N LEU A 146 -10.74 4.99 13.69
CA LEU A 146 -12.13 4.91 13.22
C LEU A 146 -13.06 4.28 14.27
N VAL A 147 -12.63 3.20 14.92
CA VAL A 147 -13.36 2.55 16.03
C VAL A 147 -13.59 3.52 17.19
N LEU A 148 -12.52 4.14 17.68
CA LEU A 148 -12.58 5.05 18.84
C LEU A 148 -13.39 6.32 18.55
N LYS A 149 -13.45 6.76 17.30
CA LYS A 149 -14.25 7.91 16.85
C LYS A 149 -15.69 7.51 16.45
N LYS A 150 -16.08 6.25 16.62
CA LYS A 150 -17.37 5.68 16.17
C LYS A 150 -17.69 5.98 14.70
N LYS A 151 -16.67 5.95 13.83
CA LYS A 151 -16.85 6.09 12.39
C LYS A 151 -17.22 4.73 11.77
N PRO A 152 -18.05 4.71 10.72
CA PRO A 152 -18.45 3.46 10.09
C PRO A 152 -17.21 2.77 9.48
N LEU A 153 -17.00 1.52 9.86
CA LEU A 153 -15.97 0.67 9.28
C LEU A 153 -16.52 -0.01 8.02
N ALA A 154 -16.03 0.40 6.86
CA ALA A 154 -16.33 -0.29 5.62
C ALA A 154 -15.61 -1.63 5.59
N PHE A 155 -16.29 -2.68 5.09
CA PHE A 155 -15.66 -3.99 4.86
C PHE A 155 -14.38 -3.87 4.03
N LEU A 156 -14.43 -3.08 2.95
CA LEU A 156 -13.28 -2.80 2.09
C LEU A 156 -12.06 -2.33 2.89
N HIS A 157 -12.25 -1.45 3.87
CA HIS A 157 -11.14 -0.91 4.66
C HIS A 157 -10.50 -1.99 5.54
N VAL A 158 -11.30 -2.70 6.33
CA VAL A 158 -10.79 -3.75 7.24
C VAL A 158 -10.14 -4.89 6.46
N PHE A 159 -10.78 -5.32 5.36
CA PHE A 159 -10.25 -6.36 4.49
C PHE A 159 -8.94 -5.93 3.83
N HIS A 160 -8.88 -4.72 3.24
CA HIS A 160 -7.67 -4.20 2.63
C HIS A 160 -6.51 -4.10 3.63
N HIS A 161 -6.72 -3.50 4.81
CA HIS A 161 -5.65 -3.34 5.79
C HIS A 161 -5.10 -4.69 6.29
N ALA A 162 -5.97 -5.65 6.59
CA ALA A 162 -5.54 -6.98 7.00
C ALA A 162 -4.82 -7.73 5.87
N ALA A 163 -5.40 -7.75 4.67
CA ALA A 163 -4.88 -8.54 3.57
C ALA A 163 -3.64 -7.93 2.92
N THR A 164 -3.47 -6.60 2.94
CA THR A 164 -2.27 -5.93 2.40
C THR A 164 -1.02 -6.24 3.22
N ALA A 165 -1.13 -6.41 4.55
CA ALA A 165 -0.01 -6.88 5.36
C ALA A 165 0.41 -8.32 4.94
N VAL A 166 -0.56 -9.21 4.74
CA VAL A 166 -0.32 -10.58 4.25
C VAL A 166 0.28 -10.56 2.85
N LEU A 167 -0.20 -9.68 1.97
CA LEU A 167 0.35 -9.50 0.62
C LEU A 167 1.83 -9.17 0.67
N CYS A 168 2.22 -8.11 1.38
CA CYS A 168 3.62 -7.72 1.51
C CYS A 168 4.49 -8.86 2.05
N TYR A 169 4.01 -9.62 3.04
CA TYR A 169 4.70 -10.81 3.54
C TYR A 169 4.92 -11.87 2.45
N THR A 170 3.87 -12.21 1.69
CA THR A 170 3.97 -13.22 0.62
C THR A 170 4.88 -12.78 -0.52
N GLN A 171 4.86 -11.49 -0.90
CA GLN A 171 5.69 -10.97 -2.00
C GLN A 171 7.17 -10.87 -1.60
N LEU A 172 7.46 -10.50 -0.34
CA LEU A 172 8.83 -10.51 0.20
C LEU A 172 9.44 -11.91 0.18
N ASN A 173 8.70 -12.93 0.64
CA ASN A 173 9.18 -14.32 0.61
C ASN A 173 9.16 -14.95 -0.78
N GLY A 174 8.32 -14.42 -1.67
CA GLY A 174 8.23 -14.88 -3.06
C GLY A 174 9.26 -14.25 -3.98
N GLU A 175 10.08 -13.31 -3.50
CA GLU A 175 11.11 -12.59 -4.26
C GLU A 175 10.59 -12.04 -5.61
N THR A 176 9.37 -11.53 -5.62
CA THR A 176 8.71 -11.06 -6.84
C THR A 176 9.26 -9.70 -7.26
N SER A 177 10.05 -9.64 -8.35
CA SER A 177 10.68 -8.40 -8.80
C SER A 177 9.69 -7.31 -9.20
N VAL A 178 8.51 -7.68 -9.70
CA VAL A 178 7.46 -6.73 -10.14
C VAL A 178 6.88 -5.87 -9.01
N GLN A 179 7.09 -6.26 -7.74
CA GLN A 179 6.43 -5.61 -6.60
C GLN A 179 6.77 -4.13 -6.43
N TRP A 180 7.92 -3.66 -6.93
CA TRP A 180 8.27 -2.25 -6.81
C TRP A 180 7.24 -1.33 -7.46
N VAL A 181 6.67 -1.75 -8.60
CA VAL A 181 5.68 -0.94 -9.32
C VAL A 181 4.45 -0.73 -8.46
N VAL A 182 3.93 -1.83 -7.90
CA VAL A 182 2.75 -1.84 -7.05
C VAL A 182 2.99 -1.00 -5.79
N ILE A 183 4.16 -1.16 -5.16
CA ILE A 183 4.52 -0.43 -3.95
C ILE A 183 4.68 1.07 -4.26
N SER A 184 5.40 1.45 -5.32
CA SER A 184 5.60 2.87 -5.68
C SER A 184 4.28 3.57 -6.02
N LEU A 185 3.38 2.90 -6.76
CA LEU A 185 2.05 3.43 -7.06
C LEU A 185 1.20 3.54 -5.78
N ASN A 186 1.22 2.54 -4.90
CA ASN A 186 0.54 2.58 -3.61
C ASN A 186 1.05 3.73 -2.73
N LEU A 187 2.38 3.89 -2.60
CA LEU A 187 2.99 4.96 -1.82
C LEU A 187 2.62 6.35 -2.37
N THR A 188 2.59 6.51 -3.70
CA THR A 188 2.14 7.75 -4.34
C THR A 188 0.71 8.10 -3.94
N VAL A 189 -0.20 7.12 -4.00
CA VAL A 189 -1.58 7.29 -3.56
C VAL A 189 -1.67 7.59 -2.07
N HIS A 190 -0.87 6.90 -1.24
CA HIS A 190 -0.85 7.06 0.21
C HIS A 190 -0.36 8.45 0.64
N VAL A 191 0.66 9.01 -0.01
CA VAL A 191 1.10 10.40 0.23
C VAL A 191 -0.07 11.36 0.06
N ILE A 192 -0.82 11.24 -1.04
CA ILE A 192 -1.94 12.15 -1.33
C ILE A 192 -3.13 11.88 -0.39
N MET A 193 -3.42 10.61 -0.11
CA MET A 193 -4.53 10.19 0.75
C MET A 193 -4.34 10.63 2.21
N TYR A 194 -3.15 10.41 2.78
CA TYR A 194 -2.86 10.77 4.16
C TYR A 194 -2.74 12.29 4.34
N TYR A 195 -2.20 13.00 3.34
CA TYR A 195 -2.26 14.45 3.31
C TYR A 195 -3.71 14.96 3.34
N TYR A 196 -4.59 14.36 2.52
CA TYR A 196 -6.01 14.68 2.52
C TYR A 196 -6.66 14.45 3.90
N TYR A 197 -6.34 13.35 4.58
CA TYR A 197 -6.87 13.07 5.92
C TYR A 197 -6.33 14.00 7.00
N TYR A 198 -5.04 14.35 6.95
CA TYR A 198 -4.46 15.36 7.82
C TYR A 198 -5.15 16.73 7.66
N ALA A 199 -5.29 17.19 6.41
CA ALA A 199 -5.87 18.49 6.10
C ALA A 199 -7.36 18.55 6.48
N THR A 200 -8.13 17.51 6.18
CA THR A 200 -9.56 17.43 6.56
C THR A 200 -9.74 17.31 8.07
N ALA A 201 -8.85 16.63 8.80
CA ALA A 201 -8.84 16.65 10.26
C ALA A 201 -8.54 18.04 10.83
N GLY A 202 -7.75 18.84 10.12
CA GLY A 202 -7.50 20.25 10.42
C GLY A 202 -8.70 21.18 10.21
N GLY A 203 -9.75 20.70 9.52
CA GLY A 203 -10.96 21.47 9.20
C GLY A 203 -11.03 21.93 7.74
N ALA A 204 -10.05 21.57 6.90
CA ALA A 204 -10.06 21.93 5.49
C ALA A 204 -11.22 21.23 4.75
N LYS A 205 -11.99 22.00 3.97
CA LYS A 205 -13.02 21.46 3.07
C LYS A 205 -12.41 21.23 1.69
N ILE A 206 -12.07 19.98 1.40
CA ILE A 206 -11.39 19.61 0.15
C ILE A 206 -12.40 19.10 -0.88
N TRP A 207 -12.52 19.81 -2.00
CA TRP A 207 -13.45 19.50 -3.11
C TRP A 207 -13.04 18.28 -3.95
N TRP A 208 -11.75 17.96 -3.99
CA TRP A 208 -11.21 16.92 -4.88
C TRP A 208 -11.25 15.49 -4.31
N LYS A 209 -12.03 15.21 -3.26
CA LYS A 209 -12.18 13.86 -2.68
C LYS A 209 -12.51 12.78 -3.73
N LYS A 210 -13.33 13.11 -4.73
CA LYS A 210 -13.69 12.19 -5.80
C LYS A 210 -12.48 11.78 -6.66
N TYR A 211 -11.58 12.72 -6.93
CA TYR A 211 -10.36 12.45 -7.71
C TYR A 211 -9.40 11.53 -6.96
N LEU A 212 -9.38 11.60 -5.62
CA LEU A 212 -8.61 10.66 -4.80
C LEU A 212 -9.09 9.22 -4.97
N THR A 213 -10.41 8.99 -4.96
CA THR A 213 -10.96 7.63 -5.19
C THR A 213 -10.74 7.18 -6.64
N THR A 214 -10.81 8.09 -7.62
CA THR A 214 -10.45 7.76 -9.00
C THR A 214 -8.98 7.36 -9.10
N LEU A 215 -8.08 8.08 -8.43
CA LEU A 215 -6.65 7.77 -8.41
C LEU A 215 -6.37 6.37 -7.84
N GLN A 216 -7.03 6.00 -6.74
CA GLN A 216 -6.96 4.65 -6.16
C GLN A 216 -7.40 3.57 -7.15
N ILE A 217 -8.50 3.79 -7.88
CA ILE A 217 -8.98 2.84 -8.89
C ILE A 217 -7.99 2.73 -10.05
N THR A 218 -7.48 3.86 -10.54
CA THR A 218 -6.49 3.88 -11.62
C THR A 218 -5.21 3.14 -11.22
N GLN A 219 -4.75 3.32 -9.98
CA GLN A 219 -3.60 2.58 -9.42
C GLN A 219 -3.83 1.07 -9.52
N PHE A 220 -4.95 0.53 -9.02
CA PHE A 220 -5.22 -0.91 -9.11
C PHE A 220 -5.35 -1.44 -10.54
N ILE A 221 -5.84 -0.64 -11.49
CA ILE A 221 -5.91 -1.03 -12.90
C ILE A 221 -4.49 -1.20 -13.47
N ILE A 222 -3.60 -0.23 -13.20
CA ILE A 222 -2.21 -0.27 -13.66
C ILE A 222 -1.47 -1.44 -13.01
N ASP A 223 -1.64 -1.62 -11.69
CA ASP A 223 -1.01 -2.71 -10.94
C ASP A 223 -1.41 -4.07 -11.50
N LEU A 224 -2.71 -4.29 -11.73
CA LEU A 224 -3.21 -5.54 -12.28
C LEU A 224 -2.69 -5.81 -13.69
N PHE A 225 -2.64 -4.79 -14.54
CA PHE A 225 -2.09 -4.94 -15.88
C PHE A 225 -0.63 -5.43 -15.83
N ILE A 226 0.19 -4.82 -14.97
CA ILE A 226 1.63 -5.12 -14.88
C ILE A 226 1.88 -6.47 -14.18
N VAL A 227 1.16 -6.77 -13.10
CA VAL A 227 1.28 -8.03 -12.38
C VAL A 227 0.77 -9.21 -13.22
N PHE A 228 -0.33 -9.04 -13.95
CA PHE A 228 -0.79 -10.07 -14.90
C PHE A 228 0.18 -10.25 -16.04
N PHE A 229 0.76 -9.18 -16.57
CA PHE A 229 1.80 -9.28 -17.60
C PHE A 229 3.02 -10.07 -17.11
N ALA A 230 3.52 -9.78 -15.91
CA ALA A 230 4.65 -10.49 -15.32
C ALA A 230 4.32 -11.96 -15.04
N THR A 231 3.14 -12.22 -14.47
CA THR A 231 2.66 -13.58 -14.18
C THR A 231 2.46 -14.39 -15.47
N TYR A 232 1.85 -13.78 -16.49
CA TYR A 232 1.72 -14.39 -17.81
C TYR A 232 3.08 -14.73 -18.40
N SER A 233 4.05 -13.80 -18.36
CA SER A 233 5.38 -14.01 -18.94
C SER A 233 6.11 -15.20 -18.29
N HIS A 234 6.03 -15.33 -16.97
CA HIS A 234 6.59 -16.48 -16.23
C HIS A 234 5.95 -17.82 -16.67
N PHE A 235 4.63 -17.91 -16.64
CA PHE A 235 3.93 -19.13 -17.08
C PHE A 235 4.11 -19.40 -18.58
N ALA A 236 4.23 -18.36 -19.39
CA ALA A 236 4.39 -18.48 -20.82
C ALA A 236 5.71 -19.17 -21.17
N VAL A 237 6.81 -18.75 -20.54
CA VAL A 237 8.10 -19.43 -20.67
C VAL A 237 8.04 -20.86 -20.13
N LYS A 238 7.43 -21.06 -18.95
CA LYS A 238 7.29 -22.39 -18.33
C LYS A 238 6.55 -23.40 -19.22
N TYR A 239 5.53 -22.97 -19.96
CA TYR A 239 4.72 -23.82 -20.84
C TYR A 239 5.10 -23.73 -22.32
N GLY A 240 6.19 -23.03 -22.66
CA GLY A 240 6.70 -22.96 -24.04
C GLY A 240 5.81 -22.15 -25.01
N VAL A 241 5.01 -21.21 -24.50
CA VAL A 241 4.23 -20.27 -25.33
C VAL A 241 4.96 -18.93 -25.46
N PRO A 242 4.72 -18.15 -26.53
CA PRO A 242 5.47 -16.92 -26.80
C PRO A 242 5.43 -15.90 -25.65
N ALA A 243 6.60 -15.49 -25.18
CA ALA A 243 6.81 -14.50 -24.13
C ALA A 243 8.01 -13.60 -24.48
N MET A 244 8.06 -12.39 -23.88
CA MET A 244 9.24 -11.52 -24.01
C MET A 244 10.45 -12.03 -23.20
N GLY A 245 10.20 -12.87 -22.19
CA GLY A 245 11.20 -13.47 -21.31
C GLY A 245 10.55 -14.02 -20.04
N ASP A 246 11.35 -14.64 -19.18
CA ASP A 246 10.88 -15.11 -17.87
C ASP A 246 10.85 -13.96 -16.84
N CYS A 247 9.99 -14.07 -15.84
CA CYS A 247 9.86 -13.12 -14.75
C CYS A 247 10.09 -13.78 -13.40
N ALA A 248 10.92 -13.16 -12.58
CA ALA A 248 11.29 -13.61 -11.26
C ALA A 248 10.13 -13.51 -10.26
N GLY A 249 9.96 -14.58 -9.49
CA GLY A 249 9.04 -14.65 -8.38
C GLY A 249 8.47 -16.06 -8.19
N SER A 250 7.97 -16.36 -7.00
CA SER A 250 7.28 -17.62 -6.75
C SER A 250 5.86 -17.61 -7.34
N GLU A 251 5.45 -18.74 -7.92
CA GLU A 251 4.12 -18.91 -8.52
C GLU A 251 2.99 -18.66 -7.50
N SER A 252 3.18 -19.10 -6.25
CA SER A 252 2.21 -18.89 -5.18
C SER A 252 2.05 -17.42 -4.81
N ALA A 253 3.15 -16.67 -4.72
CA ALA A 253 3.10 -15.23 -4.45
C ALA A 253 2.47 -14.47 -5.62
N ALA A 254 2.81 -14.82 -6.87
CA ALA A 254 2.24 -14.19 -8.06
C ALA A 254 0.73 -14.41 -8.17
N LEU A 255 0.25 -15.64 -8.00
CA LEU A 255 -1.18 -15.97 -8.05
C LEU A 255 -1.96 -15.35 -6.89
N PHE A 256 -1.38 -15.35 -5.68
CA PHE A 256 -1.98 -14.69 -4.52
C PHE A 256 -2.11 -13.18 -4.74
N GLY A 257 -1.05 -12.53 -5.24
CA GLY A 257 -1.05 -11.12 -5.60
C GLY A 257 -2.11 -10.79 -6.64
N CYS A 258 -2.14 -11.53 -7.75
CA CYS A 258 -3.17 -11.42 -8.78
C CYS A 258 -4.60 -11.46 -8.22
N GLY A 259 -4.90 -12.49 -7.43
CA GLY A 259 -6.24 -12.67 -6.85
C GLY A 259 -6.61 -11.54 -5.89
N LEU A 260 -5.68 -11.14 -5.02
CA LEU A 260 -5.94 -10.13 -4.00
C LEU A 260 -6.10 -8.73 -4.61
N LEU A 261 -5.20 -8.31 -5.51
CA LEU A 261 -5.34 -7.03 -6.22
C LEU A 261 -6.63 -7.00 -7.06
N GLY A 262 -7.01 -8.13 -7.66
CA GLY A 262 -8.27 -8.28 -8.39
C GLY A 262 -9.48 -8.02 -7.48
N SER A 263 -9.46 -8.60 -6.28
CA SER A 263 -10.51 -8.37 -5.28
C SER A 263 -10.59 -6.91 -4.83
N TYR A 264 -9.46 -6.21 -4.69
CA TYR A 264 -9.41 -4.80 -4.33
C TYR A 264 -10.06 -3.93 -5.41
N LEU A 265 -9.69 -4.12 -6.68
CA LEU A 265 -10.29 -3.36 -7.78
C LEU A 265 -11.83 -3.49 -7.77
N LEU A 266 -12.35 -4.70 -7.61
CA LEU A 266 -13.79 -4.94 -7.54
C LEU A 266 -14.45 -4.21 -6.37
N LEU A 267 -13.85 -4.27 -5.18
CA LEU A 267 -14.35 -3.61 -3.97
C LEU A 267 -14.30 -2.08 -4.09
N PHE A 268 -13.26 -1.50 -4.68
CA PHE A 268 -13.14 -0.06 -4.92
C PHE A 268 -14.14 0.43 -5.97
N ILE A 269 -14.37 -0.33 -7.04
CA ILE A 269 -15.42 -0.03 -8.03
C ILE A 269 -16.80 -0.08 -7.36
N ALA A 270 -17.07 -1.09 -6.53
CA ALA A 270 -18.33 -1.20 -5.79
C ALA A 270 -18.53 0.00 -4.84
N PHE A 271 -17.48 0.37 -4.09
CA PHE A 271 -17.47 1.54 -3.21
C PHE A 271 -17.74 2.84 -3.97
N TYR A 272 -17.10 3.04 -5.12
CA TYR A 272 -17.28 4.22 -5.96
C TYR A 272 -18.72 4.31 -6.49
N LYS A 273 -19.28 3.21 -6.99
CA LYS A 273 -20.68 3.15 -7.44
C LYS A 273 -21.64 3.47 -6.30
N ALA A 274 -21.42 2.90 -5.12
CA ALA A 274 -22.25 3.13 -3.94
C ALA A 274 -22.19 4.59 -3.45
N THR A 275 -21.00 5.21 -3.46
CA THR A 275 -20.79 6.56 -2.93
C THR A 275 -21.22 7.65 -3.91
N TYR A 276 -20.83 7.54 -5.19
CA TYR A 276 -20.96 8.64 -6.16
C TYR A 276 -22.12 8.46 -7.14
N LYS A 277 -22.44 7.24 -7.56
CA LYS A 277 -23.55 7.02 -8.51
C LYS A 277 -24.91 6.99 -7.80
N LYS A 278 -25.03 6.37 -6.61
CA LYS A 278 -26.29 6.43 -5.82
C LYS A 278 -26.53 7.81 -5.19
N GLY A 279 -25.48 8.54 -4.81
CA GLY A 279 -25.59 9.92 -4.30
C GLY A 279 -26.12 10.91 -5.35
N ALA A 280 -25.72 10.75 -6.62
CA ALA A 280 -26.21 11.56 -7.73
C ALA A 280 -27.71 11.35 -8.03
N ALA A 281 -28.23 10.13 -7.85
CA ALA A 281 -29.65 9.82 -8.01
C ALA A 281 -30.51 10.47 -6.90
N LYS A 282 -30.03 10.48 -5.65
CA LYS A 282 -30.71 11.12 -4.51
C LYS A 282 -30.74 12.66 -4.62
N GLY A 283 -29.69 13.25 -5.21
CA GLY A 283 -29.65 14.69 -5.52
C GLY A 283 -30.65 15.10 -6.61
N LYS A 284 -30.78 14.30 -7.68
CA LYS A 284 -31.78 14.53 -8.74
C LYS A 284 -33.23 14.36 -8.25
N GLY A 285 -33.48 13.43 -7.33
CA GLY A 285 -34.81 13.25 -6.70
C GLY A 285 -35.26 14.48 -5.92
N LYS A 286 -34.39 15.07 -5.08
CA LYS A 286 -34.71 16.30 -4.34
C LYS A 286 -34.91 17.52 -5.25
N THR A 287 -34.15 17.67 -6.33
CA THR A 287 -34.34 18.80 -7.27
C THR A 287 -35.62 18.65 -8.10
N ALA A 288 -36.06 17.42 -8.39
CA ALA A 288 -37.34 17.15 -9.05
C ALA A 288 -38.54 17.39 -8.09
N GLU A 289 -38.40 17.01 -6.82
CA GLU A 289 -39.43 17.20 -5.79
C GLU A 289 -39.65 18.69 -5.44
N ILE A 290 -38.57 19.48 -5.37
CA ILE A 290 -38.65 20.95 -5.18
C ILE A 290 -39.27 21.65 -6.40
N ARG A 291 -39.05 21.15 -7.63
CA ARG A 291 -39.71 21.67 -8.84
C ARG A 291 -41.17 21.23 -8.98
N GLY A 292 -41.57 20.13 -8.36
CA GLY A 292 -42.95 19.64 -8.31
C GLY A 292 -43.84 20.39 -7.29
N SER A 293 -43.27 20.83 -6.17
CA SER A 293 -44.02 21.51 -5.10
C SER A 293 -44.29 23.00 -5.34
N SER A 294 -43.66 23.63 -6.35
CA SER A 294 -43.90 25.04 -6.69
C SER A 294 -45.07 25.25 -7.68
N LYS A 295 -45.82 24.19 -8.00
CA LYS A 295 -47.03 24.22 -8.82
C LYS A 295 -48.19 23.53 -8.11
N SER A 296 -48.59 24.03 -6.96
CA SER A 296 -49.99 23.91 -6.52
C SER A 296 -50.37 25.20 -5.82
N LYS A 297 -51.49 25.75 -6.28
CA LYS A 297 -52.21 26.88 -5.69
C LYS A 297 -52.62 26.59 -4.25
#